data_AF-A0A2V7DIL2-F1
#
_entry.id   AF-A0A2V7DIL2-F1
#
_cell.length_a   1.000
_cell.length_b   1.000
_cell.length_c   1.000
_cell.angle_alpha   90.00
_cell.angle_beta   90.00
_cell.angle_gamma   90.00
#
_symmetry.space_group_name_H-M   'P 1'
#
loop_
_entity.id
_entity.type
_entity.pdbx_description
1 polymer ?
#
loop_
_entity_poly.entity_id
_entity_poly.type
_entity_poly.pdbx_seq_one_letter_code
_entity_poly.pdbx_strand_id
1 'polypeptide(L)' 'MDVVAVSTPPANTWRWRIVNYAGEVVEESRETFATIAAALASGAGRLPVIDVAPRAVAHTWRHPASGLSRR' A
#
# COMPACT_ATOMS: atom_id res chain seq x y z
N MET A 1 -9.92 -3.71 -8.20
CA MET A 1 -8.98 -3.03 -7.28
C MET A 1 -8.94 -1.57 -7.69
N ASP A 2 -8.66 -0.66 -6.78
CA ASP A 2 -8.65 0.79 -7.04
C ASP A 2 -7.35 1.44 -6.62
N VAL A 3 -6.97 2.53 -7.29
CA VAL A 3 -5.81 3.35 -6.95
C VAL A 3 -6.31 4.61 -6.24
N VAL A 4 -5.82 4.86 -5.03
CA VAL A 4 -6.13 6.07 -4.27
C VAL A 4 -4.86 6.88 -4.02
N ALA A 5 -4.97 8.20 -4.11
CA ALA A 5 -3.88 9.11 -3.75
C ALA A 5 -4.09 9.61 -2.32
N VAL A 6 -3.04 9.51 -1.51
CA VAL A 6 -3.02 9.92 -0.11
C VAL A 6 -1.95 10.99 0.07
N SER A 7 -2.31 12.09 0.72
CA SER A 7 -1.33 13.12 1.07
C SER A 7 -0.47 12.65 2.25
N THR A 8 0.82 12.97 2.21
CA THR A 8 1.79 12.72 3.28
C THR A 8 2.29 14.04 3.86
N PRO A 9 1.64 14.56 4.92
CA PRO A 9 2.17 15.68 5.70
C PRO A 9 3.51 15.30 6.38
N PRO A 10 4.42 16.26 6.63
CA PRO A 10 4.29 17.72 6.42
C PRO A 10 4.76 18.21 5.04
N ALA A 11 5.26 17.31 4.18
CA ALA A 11 5.90 17.70 2.92
C ALA A 11 4.92 18.08 1.79
N ASN A 12 3.60 18.04 2.05
CA ASN A 12 2.55 18.22 1.04
C ASN A 12 2.74 17.34 -0.22
N THR A 13 3.38 16.19 -0.05
CA THR A 13 3.60 15.21 -1.10
C THR A 13 2.48 14.17 -1.12
N TRP A 14 2.41 13.39 -2.19
CA TRP A 14 1.39 12.39 -2.44
C TRP A 14 1.99 11.01 -2.58
N ARG A 15 1.31 10.00 -2.08
CA ARG A 15 1.60 8.59 -2.33
C ARG A 15 0.37 7.93 -2.90
N TRP A 16 0.55 6.95 -3.77
CA TRP A 16 -0.58 6.12 -4.19
C TRP A 16 -0.65 4.86 -3.34
N ARG A 17 -1.87 4.38 -3.14
CA ARG A 17 -2.17 3.08 -2.53
C ARG A 17 -3.11 2.33 -3.45
N ILE A 18 -2.88 1.03 -3.61
CA ILE A 18 -3.82 0.15 -4.30
C ILE A 18 -4.65 -0.55 -3.26
N VAL A 19 -5.96 -0.43 -3.35
CA VAL A 19 -6.92 -1.06 -2.44
C VAL A 19 -7.68 -2.17 -3.14
N ASN A 20 -7.93 -3.25 -2.40
CA ASN A 20 -8.81 -4.31 -2.88
C ASN A 20 -10.29 -3.93 -2.69
N TYR A 21 -11.18 -4.77 -3.19
CA TYR A 21 -12.63 -4.58 -3.06
C TYR A 21 -13.14 -4.65 -1.60
N ALA A 22 -12.34 -5.18 -0.67
CA ALA A 22 -12.63 -5.18 0.76
C ALA A 22 -12.12 -3.91 1.46
N GLY A 23 -11.52 -2.97 0.72
CA GLY A 23 -10.93 -1.74 1.26
C GLY A 23 -9.55 -1.90 1.89
N GLU A 24 -8.92 -3.07 1.77
CA GLU A 24 -7.58 -3.30 2.31
C GLU A 24 -6.51 -2.79 1.36
N VAL A 25 -5.48 -2.14 1.92
CA VAL A 25 -4.31 -1.68 1.17
C VAL A 25 -3.47 -2.89 0.78
N VAL A 26 -3.37 -3.12 -0.52
CA VAL A 26 -2.59 -4.20 -1.13
C VAL A 26 -1.15 -3.79 -1.35
N GLU A 27 -0.95 -2.56 -1.81
CA GLU A 27 0.37 -2.00 -2.10
C GLU A 27 0.35 -0.48 -1.87
N GLU A 28 1.49 0.08 -1.48
CA GLU A 28 1.71 1.51 -1.30
C GLU A 28 2.98 1.92 -2.05
N SER A 29 2.95 3.10 -2.66
CA SER A 29 4.12 3.71 -3.27
C SER A 29 5.16 4.07 -2.20
N ARG A 30 6.39 3.56 -2.38
CA ARG A 30 7.54 4.02 -1.57
C ARG A 30 7.96 5.43 -1.95
N GLU A 31 7.76 5.77 -3.22
CA GLU A 31 8.02 7.09 -3.77
C GLU A 31 6.91 8.07 -3.41
N THR A 32 7.30 9.34 -3.30
CA THR A 32 6.40 10.46 -3.07
C THR A 32 6.36 11.36 -4.30
N PHE A 33 5.16 11.82 -4.65
CA PHE A 33 4.88 12.62 -5.83
C PHE A 33 4.48 14.03 -5.42
N ALA A 34 4.81 15.03 -6.25
CA ALA A 34 4.41 16.41 -6.01
C ALA A 34 2.92 16.67 -6.27
N THR A 35 2.28 15.84 -7.10
CA THR A 35 0.88 16.03 -7.50
C THR A 35 0.07 14.75 -7.38
N ILE A 36 -1.24 14.91 -7.13
CA ILE A 36 -2.22 13.82 -7.12
C ILE A 36 -2.18 13.05 -8.44
N ALA A 37 -2.16 13.78 -9.56
CA ALA A 37 -2.17 13.18 -10.90
C ALA A 37 -0.94 12.29 -11.15
N ALA A 38 0.26 12.73 -10.71
CA ALA A 38 1.47 11.93 -10.84
C ALA A 38 1.40 10.65 -9.98
N ALA A 39 0.86 10.75 -8.75
CA ALA A 39 0.65 9.58 -7.91
C ALA A 39 -0.34 8.59 -8.56
N LEU A 40 -1.49 9.08 -9.04
CA LEU A 40 -2.49 8.22 -9.69
C LEU A 40 -1.98 7.58 -10.98
N ALA A 41 -1.25 8.32 -11.83
CA ALA A 41 -0.67 7.78 -13.05
C ALA A 41 0.36 6.68 -12.76
N SER A 42 1.22 6.89 -11.76
CA SER A 42 2.19 5.88 -11.30
C SER A 42 1.47 4.63 -10.76
N GLY A 43 0.46 4.80 -9.91
CA GLY A 43 -0.31 3.68 -9.36
C GLY A 43 -1.15 2.93 -10.40
N ALA A 44 -1.72 3.65 -11.37
CA ALA A 44 -2.47 3.05 -12.49
C ALA A 44 -1.57 2.18 -13.37
N GLY A 45 -0.30 2.56 -13.55
CA GLY A 45 0.69 1.71 -14.23
C GLY A 45 1.05 0.45 -13.44
N ARG A 46 0.90 0.47 -12.10
CA ARG A 46 1.18 -0.68 -11.23
C ARG A 46 0.00 -1.64 -11.09
N LEU A 47 -1.23 -1.14 -11.21
CA LEU A 47 -2.47 -1.90 -11.05
C LEU A 47 -2.49 -3.22 -11.85
N PRO A 48 -2.11 -3.27 -13.15
CA PRO A 48 -2.16 -4.51 -13.93
C PRO A 48 -1.18 -5.59 -13.44
N VAL A 49 -0.07 -5.19 -12.81
CA VAL A 49 0.93 -6.11 -12.26
C VAL A 49 0.38 -6.84 -11.03
N ILE A 50 -0.42 -6.13 -10.22
CA ILE A 50 -1.00 -6.66 -8.99
C ILE A 50 -2.29 -7.43 -9.28
N ASP A 51 -3.11 -6.96 -10.22
CA ASP A 51 -4.38 -7.60 -10.57
C ASP A 51 -4.17 -8.98 -11.23
N VAL A 52 -3.07 -9.15 -11.97
CA VAL A 52 -2.70 -10.43 -12.62
C VAL A 52 -2.02 -11.41 -11.64
N ALA A 53 -1.47 -10.93 -10.53
CA ALA A 53 -0.81 -11.80 -9.56
C ALA A 53 -1.85 -12.47 -8.63
N PRO A 54 -1.98 -13.82 -8.60
CA PRO A 54 -2.73 -14.46 -7.54
C PRO A 54 -2.09 -14.04 -6.21
N ARG A 55 -2.93 -13.54 -5.29
CA ARG A 55 -2.57 -13.06 -3.96
C ARG A 55 -1.75 -14.13 -3.22
N ALA A 56 -0.43 -14.11 -3.38
CA ALA A 56 0.49 -14.71 -2.44
C ALA A 56 0.47 -13.79 -1.22
N VAL A 57 -0.54 -14.04 -0.41
CA VAL A 57 -0.78 -13.45 0.89
C VAL A 57 0.51 -13.36 1.71
N ALA A 58 1.12 -12.17 1.70
CA ALA A 58 2.19 -11.82 2.61
C ALA A 58 1.60 -11.51 4.01
N HIS A 59 0.87 -12.47 4.60
CA HIS A 59 0.67 -12.49 6.04
C HIS A 59 1.92 -13.05 6.72
N THR A 60 2.99 -12.25 6.70
CA THR A 60 4.09 -12.41 7.66
C THR A 60 4.52 -11.05 8.19
N TRP A 61 3.55 -10.21 8.57
CA TRP A 61 3.87 -9.20 9.57
C TRP A 61 4.02 -9.93 10.92
N ARG A 62 5.29 -10.20 11.25
CA ARG A 62 5.77 -10.65 12.55
C ARG A 62 5.09 -9.86 13.67
N HIS A 63 4.27 -10.53 14.46
CA HIS A 63 4.21 -10.19 15.87
C HIS A 63 5.42 -10.85 16.55
N PRO A 64 6.38 -10.12 17.12
CA PRO A 64 7.20 -10.72 18.16
C PRO A 64 6.25 -11.07 19.31
N ALA A 65 6.09 -12.37 19.57
CA ALA A 65 5.48 -12.87 20.79
C ALA A 65 6.39 -12.49 21.97
N SER A 66 6.29 -11.24 22.41
CA SER A 66 6.85 -10.77 23.66
C SER A 66 5.98 -11.29 24.78
N GLY A 67 6.45 -12.28 25.55
CA GLY A 67 5.73 -12.64 26.78
C GLY A 67 6.00 -14.03 27.33
N LEU A 68 7.26 -14.35 27.60
CA LEU A 68 7.63 -15.36 28.59
C LEU A 68 6.92 -15.05 29.92
N SER A 69 5.98 -15.88 30.36
CA SER A 69 5.50 -15.88 31.75
C SER A 69 5.68 -17.27 32.34
N ARG A 70 6.74 -17.35 33.16
CA ARG A 70 7.08 -18.45 34.07
C ARG A 70 5.87 -18.82 34.92
N ARG A 71 5.62 -20.12 35.05
CA ARG A 71 5.22 -20.74 36.32
C ARG A 71 5.93 -22.08 36.45
#